data_AF-A0A7C2N767-F1
#
_entry.id   AF-A0A7C2N767-F1
#
_cell.length_a   1.000
_cell.length_b   1.000
_cell.length_c   1.000
_cell.angle_alpha   90.00
_cell.angle_beta   90.00
_cell.angle_gamma   90.00
#
_symmetry.space_group_name_H-M   'P 1'
#
loop_
_entity.id
_entity.type
_entity.pdbx_description
1 polymer ?
#
loop_
_entity_poly.entity_id
_entity_poly.type
_entity_poly.pdbx_seq_one_letter_code
_entity_poly.pdbx_strand_id
1 'polypeptide(L)'
;VLILASSDLNHYEEQIVTEKKDMLAIDKVISLDPIGLLDVTSKHHISMCGVIPATVMLLACLELGARNAALLKHATSGDVSGDYSRVVGYAAVSVY
;
A
#
# COMPACT_ATOMS: atom_id res chain seq x y z
N VAL A 1 19.17 -7.24 -8.26
CA VAL A 1 17.88 -7.68 -8.85
C VAL A 1 16.86 -6.59 -8.56
N LEU A 2 15.92 -6.33 -9.46
CA LEU A 2 14.78 -5.45 -9.21
C LEU A 2 13.52 -6.32 -9.05
N ILE A 3 12.75 -6.08 -7.99
CA ILE A 3 11.45 -6.73 -7.75
C ILE A 3 10.40 -5.62 -7.74
N LEU A 4 9.34 -5.79 -8.53
CA LEU A 4 8.24 -4.83 -8.63
C LEU A 4 6.92 -5.52 -8.26
N ALA A 5 6.19 -4.96 -7.29
CA ALA A 5 4.80 -5.30 -7.04
C ALA A 5 3.91 -4.19 -7.60
N SER A 6 2.94 -4.55 -8.44
CA SER A 6 1.94 -3.63 -8.99
C SER A 6 0.65 -3.74 -8.18
N SER A 7 0.17 -2.62 -7.63
CA SER A 7 -1.03 -2.56 -6.82
C SER A 7 -1.56 -1.13 -6.69
N ASP A 8 -2.87 -1.00 -6.72
CA ASP A 8 -3.59 0.12 -6.08
C ASP A 8 -3.86 -0.23 -4.61
N LEU A 9 -4.25 0.75 -3.80
CA LEU A 9 -4.65 0.59 -2.41
C LEU A 9 -6.18 0.47 -2.27
N ASN A 10 -6.81 1.26 -1.41
CA ASN A 10 -8.24 1.15 -1.17
C ASN A 10 -9.06 1.71 -2.35
N HIS A 11 -10.15 1.03 -2.69
CA HIS A 11 -11.05 1.37 -3.78
C HIS A 11 -12.41 1.85 -3.29
N TYR A 12 -12.85 2.93 -3.90
CA TYR A 12 -14.24 3.36 -4.00
C TYR A 12 -14.93 3.69 -2.67
N GLU A 13 -14.17 4.22 -1.71
CA GLU A 13 -14.69 4.90 -0.53
C GLU A 13 -14.36 6.40 -0.62
N GLU A 14 -14.97 7.20 0.27
CA GLU A 14 -14.66 8.62 0.40
C GLU A 14 -13.16 8.85 0.66
N GLN A 15 -12.62 9.97 0.16
CA GLN A 15 -11.21 10.35 0.29
C GLN A 15 -10.66 10.14 1.69
N ILE A 16 -11.36 10.66 2.71
CA ILE A 16 -10.92 10.61 4.10
C ILE A 16 -10.88 9.18 4.67
N VAL A 17 -11.72 8.27 4.16
CA VAL A 17 -11.74 6.86 4.56
C VAL A 17 -10.62 6.12 3.84
N THR A 18 -10.46 6.38 2.54
CA THR A 18 -9.40 5.83 1.70
C THR A 18 -8.02 6.20 2.25
N GLU A 19 -7.75 7.48 2.52
CA GLU A 19 -6.47 7.93 3.09
C GLU A 19 -6.15 7.22 4.42
N LYS A 20 -7.14 7.07 5.31
CA LYS A 20 -6.93 6.37 6.59
C LYS A 20 -6.58 4.90 6.38
N LYS A 21 -7.31 4.20 5.51
CA LYS A 21 -7.06 2.79 5.21
C LYS A 21 -5.73 2.59 4.49
N ASP A 22 -5.44 3.44 3.51
CA ASP A 22 -4.20 3.43 2.77
C ASP A 22 -2.99 3.58 3.69
N MET A 23 -3.04 4.52 4.64
CA MET A 23 -1.96 4.71 5.60
C MET A 23 -1.75 3.49 6.50
N LEU A 24 -2.81 2.79 6.89
CA LEU A 24 -2.67 1.52 7.64
C LEU A 24 -1.89 0.46 6.85
N ALA A 25 -2.14 0.35 5.53
CA ALA A 25 -1.39 -0.58 4.67
C ALA A 25 0.04 -0.09 4.43
N ILE A 26 0.22 1.21 4.10
CA ILE A 26 1.52 1.83 3.85
C ILE A 26 2.43 1.68 5.06
N ASP A 27 1.93 1.92 6.28
CA ASP A 27 2.68 1.80 7.52
C ASP A 27 3.33 0.42 7.66
N LYS A 28 2.61 -0.64 7.26
CA LYS A 28 3.13 -2.02 7.27
C LYS A 28 4.20 -2.26 6.22
N VAL A 29 4.08 -1.65 5.05
CA VAL A 29 5.12 -1.73 4.02
C VAL A 29 6.38 -0.99 4.47
N ILE A 30 6.27 0.23 4.98
CA ILE A 30 7.44 1.03 5.40
C ILE A 30 8.09 0.50 6.68
N SER A 31 7.34 -0.21 7.52
CA SER A 31 7.88 -0.93 8.69
C SER A 31 8.43 -2.32 8.34
N LEU A 32 8.45 -2.70 7.06
CA LEU A 32 8.88 -4.03 6.58
C LEU A 32 8.15 -5.19 7.28
N ASP A 33 6.84 -5.06 7.47
CA ASP A 33 5.98 -6.02 8.17
C ASP A 33 5.04 -6.73 7.17
N PRO A 34 5.50 -7.79 6.47
CA PRO A 34 4.70 -8.47 5.45
C PRO A 34 3.46 -9.16 6.03
N ILE A 35 3.56 -9.75 7.23
CA ILE A 35 2.43 -10.42 7.87
C ILE A 35 1.42 -9.38 8.37
N GLY A 36 1.90 -8.30 8.98
CA GLY A 36 1.04 -7.19 9.38
C GLY A 36 0.34 -6.53 8.20
N LEU A 37 0.94 -6.50 7.01
CA LEU A 37 0.26 -6.04 5.79
C LEU A 37 -0.96 -6.93 5.49
N LEU A 38 -0.82 -8.25 5.47
CA LEU A 38 -1.96 -9.16 5.28
C LEU A 38 -3.04 -8.96 6.35
N ASP A 39 -2.62 -8.91 7.61
CA ASP A 39 -3.52 -8.80 8.75
C ASP A 39 -4.32 -7.49 8.74
N VAL A 40 -3.64 -6.36 8.51
CA VAL A 40 -4.30 -5.05 8.50
C VAL A 40 -5.27 -4.91 7.32
N THR A 41 -4.87 -5.41 6.16
CA THR A 41 -5.69 -5.39 4.94
C THR A 41 -6.97 -6.19 5.15
N SER A 42 -6.87 -7.38 5.73
CA SER A 42 -8.02 -8.23 6.06
C SER A 42 -8.89 -7.58 7.15
N LYS A 43 -8.28 -7.20 8.29
CA LYS A 43 -8.99 -6.66 9.46
C LYS A 43 -9.76 -5.38 9.15
N HIS A 44 -9.20 -4.49 8.34
CA HIS A 44 -9.81 -3.19 8.00
C HIS A 44 -10.54 -3.19 6.65
N HIS A 45 -10.62 -4.35 5.99
CA HIS A 45 -11.31 -4.53 4.70
C HIS A 45 -10.78 -3.50 3.68
N ILE A 46 -9.46 -3.41 3.59
CA ILE A 46 -8.77 -2.56 2.63
C ILE A 46 -8.80 -3.32 1.31
N SER A 47 -9.38 -2.75 0.26
CA SER A 47 -9.59 -3.46 -1.00
C SER A 47 -8.35 -3.49 -1.91
N MET A 48 -7.15 -3.39 -1.34
CA MET A 48 -5.86 -3.40 -2.03
C MET A 48 -5.74 -4.59 -2.99
N CYS A 49 -5.65 -4.31 -4.30
CA CYS A 49 -5.74 -5.36 -5.32
C CYS A 49 -4.48 -6.24 -5.42
N GLY A 50 -3.34 -5.73 -4.97
CA GLY A 50 -2.04 -6.40 -4.99
C GLY A 50 -1.46 -6.69 -3.61
N VAL A 51 -2.28 -6.87 -2.57
CA VAL A 51 -1.80 -7.19 -1.21
C VAL A 51 -0.92 -8.43 -1.18
N ILE A 52 -1.28 -9.49 -1.90
CA ILE A 52 -0.50 -10.73 -1.97
C ILE A 52 0.85 -10.50 -2.69
N PRO A 53 0.89 -9.96 -3.94
CA PRO A 53 2.14 -9.58 -4.59
C PRO A 53 3.04 -8.66 -3.76
N ALA A 54 2.49 -7.65 -3.10
CA ALA A 54 3.25 -6.74 -2.24
C ALA A 54 3.85 -7.45 -1.03
N THR A 55 3.10 -8.37 -0.40
CA THR A 55 3.58 -9.20 0.70
C THR A 55 4.74 -10.10 0.27
N VAL A 56 4.61 -10.77 -0.87
CA VAL A 56 5.67 -11.62 -1.43
C VAL A 56 6.91 -10.80 -1.79
N MET A 57 6.73 -9.60 -2.34
CA MET A 57 7.82 -8.67 -2.63
C MET A 57 8.58 -8.28 -1.36
N LEU A 58 7.87 -7.91 -0.28
CA LEU A 58 8.48 -7.58 1.01
C LEU A 58 9.29 -8.75 1.58
N LEU A 59 8.71 -9.96 1.58
CA LEU A 59 9.41 -11.17 2.03
C LEU A 59 10.69 -11.40 1.21
N ALA A 60 10.60 -11.33 -0.12
CA ALA A 60 11.76 -11.53 -0.99
C ALA A 60 12.85 -10.46 -0.77
N CYS A 61 12.46 -9.19 -0.62
CA CYS A 61 13.41 -8.10 -0.35
C CYS A 61 14.12 -8.27 1.00
N LEU A 62 13.40 -8.69 2.05
CA LEU A 62 13.98 -8.98 3.37
C LEU A 62 15.02 -10.10 3.32
N GLU A 63 14.69 -11.20 2.65
CA GLU A 63 15.60 -12.34 2.41
C GLU A 63 16.83 -11.93 1.59
N LEU A 64 16.67 -10.99 0.66
CA LEU A 64 17.78 -10.41 -0.12
C LEU A 64 18.58 -9.33 0.63
N GLY A 65 18.23 -9.03 1.88
CA GLY A 65 19.01 -8.16 2.74
C GLY A 65 18.53 -6.72 2.87
N ALA A 66 17.37 -6.36 2.31
CA ALA A 66 16.80 -5.02 2.48
C ALA A 66 16.51 -4.74 3.96
N ARG A 67 16.72 -3.49 4.39
CA ARG A 67 16.54 -3.08 5.80
C ARG A 67 15.76 -1.79 5.96
N ASN A 68 15.46 -1.11 4.85
CA ASN A 68 14.75 0.15 4.85
C ASN A 68 13.62 0.12 3.82
N ALA A 69 12.61 0.93 4.09
CA ALA A 69 11.58 1.25 3.12
C ALA A 69 11.18 2.72 3.29
N ALA A 70 10.80 3.35 2.18
CA ALA A 70 10.40 4.75 2.16
C ALA A 70 9.17 4.94 1.28
N LEU A 71 8.15 5.61 1.82
CA LEU A 71 7.04 6.15 1.04
C LEU A 71 7.57 7.33 0.23
N LEU A 72 7.54 7.20 -1.10
CA LEU A 72 7.95 8.26 -2.02
C LEU A 72 6.80 9.22 -2.29
N LYS A 73 5.59 8.68 -2.45
CA LYS A 73 4.37 9.46 -2.63
C LYS A 73 3.13 8.64 -2.29
N HIS A 74 2.13 9.30 -1.75
CA HIS A 74 0.74 8.84 -1.70
C HIS A 74 -0.15 9.87 -2.40
N ALA A 75 -1.20 9.40 -3.06
CA ALA A 75 -2.17 10.21 -3.78
C ALA A 75 -3.47 9.42 -3.94
N THR A 76 -4.56 10.08 -4.35
CA THR A 76 -5.80 9.41 -4.73
C THR A 76 -6.29 9.87 -6.10
N SER A 77 -7.24 9.16 -6.69
CA SER A 77 -7.90 9.61 -7.92
C SER A 77 -8.64 10.94 -7.75
N GLY A 78 -9.02 11.30 -6.52
CA GLY A 78 -9.66 12.56 -6.17
C GLY A 78 -8.78 13.79 -6.43
N ASP A 79 -7.45 13.63 -6.32
CA ASP A 79 -6.48 14.68 -6.61
C ASP A 79 -6.54 15.18 -8.05
N VAL A 80 -7.02 14.33 -8.97
CA VAL A 80 -7.17 14.63 -10.39
C VAL A 80 -8.63 14.94 -10.75
N SER A 81 -9.58 14.16 -10.24
CA SER A 81 -10.99 14.31 -10.62
C SER A 81 -11.71 15.46 -9.90
N GLY A 82 -11.26 15.83 -8.70
CA GLY A 82 -12.00 16.71 -7.78
C GLY A 82 -13.24 16.06 -7.14
N ASP A 83 -13.51 14.77 -7.44
CA ASP A 83 -14.55 13.99 -6.78
C ASP A 83 -13.96 13.17 -5.65
N TYR A 84 -14.27 13.58 -4.42
CA TYR A 84 -13.78 12.97 -3.18
C TYR A 84 -14.76 11.95 -2.58
N SER A 85 -15.92 11.72 -3.20
CA SER A 85 -16.94 10.81 -2.67
C SER A 85 -16.60 9.34 -2.90
N ARG A 86 -15.76 9.04 -3.90
CA ARG A 86 -15.47 7.68 -4.32
C ARG A 86 -14.13 7.61 -5.08
N VAL A 87 -13.05 7.33 -4.36
CA VAL A 87 -11.68 7.42 -4.91
C VAL A 87 -10.93 6.09 -4.88
N VAL A 88 -9.87 5.98 -5.65
CA VAL A 88 -8.87 4.90 -5.54
C VAL A 88 -7.57 5.48 -4.96
N GLY A 89 -6.98 4.77 -4.01
CA GLY A 89 -5.72 5.11 -3.37
C GLY A 89 -4.49 4.60 -4.11
N TYR A 90 -3.41 5.39 -4.15
CA TYR A 90 -2.16 5.06 -4.83
C TYR A 90 -0.95 5.35 -3.94
N ALA A 91 0.03 4.45 -3.92
CA ALA A 91 1.31 4.69 -3.24
C ALA A 91 2.50 4.21 -4.07
N ALA A 92 3.58 4.99 -4.01
CA ALA A 92 4.89 4.60 -4.48
C ALA A 92 5.81 4.38 -3.28
N VAL A 93 6.35 3.17 -3.13
CA VAL A 93 7.24 2.80 -2.02
C VAL A 93 8.51 2.17 -2.59
N SER A 94 9.67 2.57 -2.06
CA SER A 94 10.95 1.92 -2.34
C SER A 94 11.39 1.09 -1.14
N VAL A 95 11.88 -0.13 -1.38
CA VAL A 95 12.45 -1.03 -0.37
C VAL A 95 13.92 -1.30 -0.74
N TYR A 96 14.85 -1.13 0.21
CA TYR A 96 16.30 -1.21 -0.05
C TYR A 96 17.15 -1.59 1.16
#